data_AF-A0A0B7GZR4-F1
#
_entry.id   AF-A0A0B7GZR4-F1
#
_cell.length_a   1.000
_cell.length_b   1.000
_cell.length_c   1.000
_cell.angle_alpha   90.00
_cell.angle_beta   90.00
_cell.angle_gamma   90.00
#
_symmetry.space_group_name_H-M   'P 1'
#
loop_
_entity.id
_entity.type
_entity.pdbx_description
1 polymer ?
#
loop_
_entity_poly.entity_id
_entity_poly.type
_entity_poly.pdbx_seq_one_letter_code
_entity_poly.pdbx_strand_id
1 'polypeptide(L)'
;MIEDEFYALEYFYGFKDFMDKAYKYQKYFNFERMNNYKGGSPVQLLNEADETIDIKVLDFKPLIVDNYLKENLKFFKVIAS
;
A
#
# COMPACT_ATOMS: atom_id res chain seq x y z
N MET A 1 4.55 4.98 -11.99
CA MET A 1 3.51 4.62 -11.00
C MET A 1 3.87 3.26 -10.40
N ILE A 2 3.08 2.65 -9.50
CA ILE A 2 3.40 1.32 -8.93
C ILE A 2 3.51 0.26 -10.04
N GLU A 3 2.77 0.44 -11.12
CA GLU A 3 2.81 -0.34 -12.34
C GLU A 3 4.22 -0.38 -12.94
N ASP A 4 4.87 0.77 -13.09
CA ASP A 4 6.20 0.86 -13.69
C ASP A 4 7.34 0.52 -12.72
N GLU A 5 7.14 0.78 -11.42
CA GLU A 5 8.18 0.64 -10.40
C GLU A 5 8.23 -0.77 -9.79
N PHE A 6 7.15 -1.55 -9.90
CA PHE A 6 7.03 -2.87 -9.29
C PHE A 6 6.50 -3.91 -10.28
N TYR A 7 5.28 -3.76 -10.78
CA TYR A 7 4.64 -4.82 -11.57
C TYR A 7 5.30 -5.07 -12.93
N ALA A 8 5.83 -4.04 -13.57
CA ALA A 8 6.51 -4.16 -14.86
C ALA A 8 7.97 -4.66 -14.75
N LEU A 9 8.60 -4.52 -13.59
CA LEU A 9 10.02 -4.82 -13.38
C LEU A 9 10.26 -6.16 -12.70
N GLU A 10 9.32 -6.62 -11.88
CA GLU A 10 9.46 -7.83 -11.09
C GLU A 10 8.85 -9.06 -11.79
N TYR A 11 9.60 -10.16 -11.76
CA TYR A 11 9.07 -11.49 -12.08
C TYR A 11 8.49 -12.15 -10.83
N PHE A 12 7.35 -12.82 -10.95
CA PHE A 12 6.69 -13.48 -9.82
C PHE A 12 6.61 -14.98 -10.05
N TYR A 13 7.18 -15.76 -9.12
CA TYR A 13 7.24 -17.23 -9.24
C TYR A 13 6.08 -17.95 -8.55
N GLY A 14 5.12 -17.19 -8.04
CA GLY A 14 3.92 -17.71 -7.40
C GLY A 14 3.34 -16.75 -6.37
N PHE A 15 2.24 -17.15 -5.75
CA PHE A 15 1.50 -16.29 -4.82
C PHE A 15 2.34 -15.83 -3.62
N LYS A 16 3.08 -16.74 -2.98
CA LYS A 16 3.91 -16.39 -1.82
C LYS A 16 5.01 -15.39 -2.20
N ASP A 17 5.72 -15.65 -3.29
CA ASP A 17 6.78 -14.76 -3.79
C ASP A 17 6.22 -13.37 -4.13
N PHE A 18 5.07 -13.33 -4.81
CA PHE A 18 4.34 -12.09 -5.06
C PHE A 18 4.02 -11.32 -3.76
N MET A 19 3.46 -11.99 -2.75
CA MET A 19 3.10 -11.35 -1.49
C MET A 19 4.32 -10.82 -0.72
N ASP A 20 5.42 -11.59 -0.71
CA ASP A 20 6.67 -11.18 -0.06
C ASP A 20 7.29 -9.96 -0.75
N LYS A 21 7.32 -9.95 -2.09
CA LYS A 21 7.80 -8.81 -2.89
C LYS A 21 6.90 -7.60 -2.75
N ALA A 22 5.58 -7.79 -2.75
CA ALA A 22 4.61 -6.71 -2.59
C ALA A 22 4.76 -6.05 -1.22
N TYR A 23 4.96 -6.84 -0.16
CA TYR A 23 5.23 -6.32 1.17
C TYR A 23 6.51 -5.48 1.21
N LYS A 24 7.60 -5.98 0.60
CA LYS A 24 8.86 -5.26 0.51
C LYS A 24 8.71 -3.93 -0.24
N TYR A 25 8.03 -3.95 -1.39
CA TYR A 25 7.77 -2.73 -2.16
C TYR A 25 6.90 -1.75 -1.39
N GLN A 26 5.84 -2.20 -0.72
CA GLN A 26 4.98 -1.33 0.06
C GLN A 26 5.74 -0.67 1.21
N LYS A 27 6.64 -1.40 1.88
CA LYS A 27 7.52 -0.84 2.91
C LYS A 27 8.43 0.24 2.35
N TYR A 28 9.09 -0.02 1.22
CA TYR A 28 9.88 0.99 0.50
C TYR A 28 9.02 2.21 0.14
N PHE A 29 7.84 1.99 -0.45
CA PHE A 29 6.95 3.07 -0.87
C PHE A 29 6.55 3.96 0.31
N ASN A 30 6.17 3.36 1.44
CA ASN A 30 5.64 4.09 2.59
C ASN A 30 6.73 4.82 3.39
N PHE A 31 7.91 4.23 3.54
CA PHE A 31 8.95 4.76 4.43
C PHE A 31 10.05 5.52 3.70
N GLU A 32 10.36 5.17 2.46
CA GLU A 32 11.58 5.63 1.78
C GLU A 32 11.31 6.40 0.49
N ARG A 33 10.28 6.03 -0.27
CA ARG A 33 10.03 6.62 -1.59
C ARG A 33 9.66 8.09 -1.48
N MET A 34 10.52 8.95 -2.01
CA MET A 34 10.28 10.38 -2.07
C MET A 34 9.17 10.72 -3.07
N ASN A 35 8.19 11.49 -2.62
CA ASN A 35 7.24 12.13 -3.51
C ASN A 35 7.73 13.55 -3.82
N ASN A 36 8.48 13.70 -4.92
CA ASN A 36 9.05 15.00 -5.33
C ASN A 36 7.98 16.10 -5.50
N TYR A 37 6.76 15.74 -5.86
CA TYR A 37 5.65 16.69 -5.98
C TYR A 37 5.17 17.21 -4.61
N LYS A 38 5.22 16.37 -3.57
CA LYS A 38 4.81 16.73 -2.20
C LYS A 38 5.98 17.12 -1.29
N GLY A 39 7.22 16.92 -1.72
CA GLY A 39 8.42 17.30 -0.95
C GLY A 39 8.83 16.33 0.16
N GLY A 40 8.27 15.13 0.25
CA GLY A 40 8.57 14.16 1.31
C GLY A 40 8.15 12.72 0.98
N SER A 41 8.65 11.75 1.74
CA SER A 41 8.16 10.37 1.72
C SER A 41 6.83 10.26 2.48
N PRO A 42 6.00 9.22 2.25
CA PRO A 42 4.71 9.11 2.94
C PRO A 42 4.81 9.13 4.46
N VAL A 43 5.85 8.54 5.06
CA VAL A 43 6.08 8.62 6.51
C VAL A 43 6.42 10.04 6.97
N GLN A 44 7.19 10.81 6.19
CA GLN A 44 7.47 12.22 6.51
C GLN A 44 6.18 13.04 6.44
N LEU A 45 5.39 12.85 5.38
CA LEU A 45 4.12 13.54 5.20
C LEU A 45 3.10 13.18 6.29
N LEU A 46 3.08 11.93 6.75
CA LEU A 46 2.24 11.53 7.89
C LEU A 46 2.67 12.25 9.17
N ASN A 47 3.97 12.26 9.46
CA ASN A 47 4.51 12.91 10.64
C ASN A 47 4.29 14.44 10.63
N GLU A 48 4.35 15.07 9.46
CA GLU A 48 4.02 16.49 9.27
C GLU A 48 2.52 16.78 9.47
N ALA A 49 1.64 15.84 9.09
CA ALA A 49 0.20 16.00 9.21
C ALA A 49 -0.30 15.76 10.64
N ASP A 50 0.23 14.72 11.31
CA ASP A 50 -0.12 14.36 12.68
C ASP A 50 0.98 13.45 13.29
N GLU A 51 1.79 14.04 14.18
CA GLU A 51 2.87 13.34 14.89
C GLU A 51 2.38 12.34 15.94
N THR A 52 1.08 12.35 16.29
CA THR A 52 0.52 11.45 17.29
C THR A 52 0.22 10.05 16.74
N ILE A 53 0.18 9.91 15.41
CA ILE A 53 -0.07 8.64 14.74
C ILE A 53 1.20 7.78 14.78
N ASP A 54 1.11 6.57 15.34
CA ASP A 54 2.21 5.61 15.31
C ASP A 54 2.54 5.23 13.85
N ILE A 55 3.75 5.56 13.40
CA ILE A 55 4.23 5.28 12.04
C ILE A 55 4.12 3.80 11.64
N LYS A 56 4.01 2.88 12.60
CA LYS A 56 3.77 1.44 12.34
C LYS A 56 2.48 1.18 11.57
N VAL A 57 1.52 2.12 11.54
CA VAL A 57 0.32 2.00 10.68
C VAL A 57 0.69 1.89 9.20
N LEU A 58 1.89 2.30 8.81
CA LEU A 58 2.41 2.18 7.45
C LEU A 58 3.09 0.82 7.16
N ASP A 59 3.35 -0.01 8.18
CA ASP A 59 4.00 -1.34 8.06
C ASP A 59 2.98 -2.49 8.08
N PHE A 60 2.00 -2.43 7.17
CA PHE A 60 0.96 -3.46 7.07
C PHE A 60 1.27 -4.50 5.99
N LYS A 61 0.76 -5.72 6.15
CA LYS A 61 0.89 -6.77 5.13
C LYS A 61 0.02 -6.46 3.92
N PRO A 62 0.48 -6.74 2.68
CA PRO A 62 -0.36 -6.60 1.50
C PRO A 62 -1.59 -7.50 1.63
N LEU A 63 -2.72 -7.03 1.11
CA LEU A 63 -4.00 -7.71 1.14
C LEU A 63 -4.52 -7.86 -0.29
N ILE A 64 -5.05 -9.04 -0.61
CA ILE A 64 -5.76 -9.28 -1.87
C ILE A 64 -7.21 -8.86 -1.66
N VAL A 65 -7.56 -7.67 -2.14
CA VAL A 65 -8.87 -7.05 -1.91
C VAL A 65 -10.01 -7.93 -2.43
N ASP A 66 -9.81 -8.64 -3.54
CA ASP A 66 -10.78 -9.59 -4.12
C ASP A 66 -11.23 -10.70 -3.15
N ASN A 67 -10.37 -11.11 -2.22
CA ASN A 67 -10.73 -12.09 -1.20
C ASN A 67 -11.74 -11.54 -0.20
N TYR A 68 -11.80 -10.22 -0.03
CA TYR A 68 -12.67 -9.53 0.91
C TYR A 68 -13.89 -8.89 0.22
N LEU A 69 -13.84 -8.70 -1.10
CA LEU A 69 -14.95 -8.10 -1.86
C LEU A 69 -16.18 -9.01 -1.98
N LYS A 70 -16.01 -10.34 -1.89
CA LYS A 70 -17.14 -11.30 -1.90
C LYS A 70 -18.09 -11.12 -0.70
N GLU A 71 -17.60 -10.57 0.42
CA GLU A 71 -18.44 -10.27 1.59
C GLU A 71 -18.86 -8.79 1.67
N ASN A 72 -18.04 -7.86 1.15
CA ASN A 72 -18.25 -6.42 1.29
C ASN A 72 -19.06 -5.73 0.17
N LEU A 73 -19.37 -6.40 -0.94
CA LEU A 73 -20.26 -5.83 -1.98
C LEU A 73 -21.66 -5.45 -1.45
N LYS A 74 -22.08 -6.01 -0.31
CA LYS A 74 -23.30 -5.58 0.40
C LYS A 74 -23.11 -4.24 1.12
N PHE A 75 -21.93 -4.00 1.71
CA PHE A 75 -21.64 -2.79 2.48
C PHE A 75 -21.47 -1.56 1.58
N PHE A 76 -20.76 -1.70 0.45
CA PHE A 76 -20.54 -0.56 -0.46
C PHE A 76 -21.80 -0.13 -1.23
N LYS A 77 -22.75 -1.04 -1.49
CA LYS A 77 -24.04 -0.67 -2.11
C LYS A 77 -24.90 0.20 -1.20
N VAL A 78 -24.88 -0.04 0.11
CA VAL A 78 -25.68 0.70 1.10
C VAL A 78 -25.18 2.14 1.30
N ILE A 79 -23.90 2.41 1.08
CA ILE A 79 -23.31 3.75 1.25
C ILE A 79 -23.41 4.58 -0.05
N ALA A 80 -23.66 3.92 -1.19
CA ALA A 80 -23.83 4.55 -2.50
C ALA A 80 -25.30 4.66 -2.95
N SER A 81 -26.27 4.46 -2.04
CA SER A 81 -27.72 4.66 -2.29
C SER A 81 -28.29 5.84 -1.52
#